data_AF-A0A9E2IZP8-F1
#
_entry.id   AF-A0A9E2IZP8-F1
#
_cell.length_a   1.000
_cell.length_b   1.000
_cell.length_c   1.000
_cell.angle_alpha   90.00
_cell.angle_beta   90.00
_cell.angle_gamma   90.00
#
_symmetry.space_group_name_H-M   'P 1'
#
loop_
_entity.id
_entity.type
_entity.pdbx_description
1 polymer ?
#
loop_
_entity_poly.entity_id
_entity_poly.type
_entity_poly.pdbx_seq_one_letter_code
_entity_poly.pdbx_strand_id
1 'polypeptide(L)'
;MGLTDWLARKGNVGGTARAVAKGWRSIKEQNPEKSVRDVAEAYIDFRYSLTGEPQLAEEVFAALPYNVNPLILSWTIFKVENKRDSRGDRDEIAIVVDHMFQWQQIMREEIKKFGIEPE
;
A
#
# COMPACT_ATOMS: atom_id res chain seq x y z
N MET A 1 -18.27 14.53 -6.48
CA MET A 1 -16.83 14.48 -6.14
C MET A 1 -16.03 15.26 -7.16
N GLY A 2 -15.06 16.06 -6.74
CA GLY A 2 -14.31 16.97 -7.62
C GLY A 2 -13.04 16.35 -8.21
N LEU A 3 -12.59 16.88 -9.36
CA LEU A 3 -11.32 16.52 -10.02
C LEU A 3 -10.11 16.59 -9.06
N THR A 4 -10.14 17.51 -8.10
CA THR A 4 -9.10 17.74 -7.10
C THR A 4 -8.94 16.58 -6.13
N ASP A 5 -10.04 16.00 -5.65
CA ASP A 5 -10.02 14.83 -4.75
C ASP A 5 -9.48 13.60 -5.50
N TRP A 6 -9.86 13.45 -6.76
CA TRP A 6 -9.36 12.39 -7.62
C TRP A 6 -7.86 12.52 -7.90
N LEU A 7 -7.36 13.74 -8.16
CA LEU A 7 -5.93 14.00 -8.35
C LEU A 7 -5.12 13.80 -7.07
N ALA A 8 -5.63 14.22 -5.92
CA ALA A 8 -5.02 13.97 -4.61
C ALA A 8 -4.92 12.46 -4.33
N ARG A 9 -5.98 11.70 -4.63
CA ARG A 9 -6.00 10.22 -4.52
C ARG A 9 -5.02 9.56 -5.47
N LYS A 10 -4.94 10.00 -6.74
CA LYS A 10 -3.95 9.50 -7.71
C LYS A 10 -2.50 9.75 -7.23
N GLY A 11 -2.25 10.91 -6.62
CA GLY A 11 -0.98 11.21 -5.94
C GLY A 11 -0.71 10.24 -4.78
N ASN A 12 -1.73 9.92 -3.99
CA ASN A 12 -1.64 9.00 -2.86
C ASN A 12 -1.43 7.53 -3.29
N VAL A 13 -2.02 7.09 -4.41
CA VAL A 13 -1.82 5.77 -5.02
C VAL A 13 -0.34 5.56 -5.37
N GLY A 14 0.23 6.49 -6.15
CA GLY A 14 1.64 6.41 -6.54
C GLY A 14 2.59 6.60 -5.37
N GLY A 15 2.27 7.51 -4.45
CA GLY A 15 3.03 7.74 -3.22
C GLY A 15 3.13 6.50 -2.33
N THR A 16 2.01 5.78 -2.16
CA THR A 16 1.97 4.54 -1.38
C THR A 16 2.84 3.46 -1.99
N ALA A 17 2.71 3.21 -3.30
CA ALA A 17 3.53 2.22 -4.00
C ALA A 17 5.02 2.56 -3.96
N ARG A 18 5.36 3.84 -4.12
CA ARG A 18 6.75 4.33 -4.00
C ARG A 18 7.32 4.10 -2.61
N ALA A 19 6.55 4.38 -1.56
CA ALA A 19 6.96 4.17 -0.18
C ALA A 19 7.19 2.69 0.12
N VAL A 20 6.27 1.82 -0.33
CA VAL A 20 6.39 0.36 -0.21
C VAL A 20 7.61 -0.14 -0.96
N ALA A 21 7.82 0.26 -2.21
CA ALA A 21 8.97 -0.17 -2.99
C ALA A 21 10.31 0.17 -2.30
N LYS A 22 10.46 1.42 -1.82
CA LYS A 22 11.66 1.83 -1.09
C LYS A 22 11.89 1.02 0.19
N GLY A 23 10.83 0.84 1.00
CA GLY A 23 10.92 0.09 2.24
C GLY A 23 11.22 -1.39 2.01
N TRP A 24 10.51 -2.01 1.07
CA TRP A 24 10.69 -3.40 0.67
C TRP A 24 12.13 -3.68 0.23
N ARG A 25 12.65 -2.85 -0.67
CA ARG A 25 14.03 -2.95 -1.15
C ARG A 25 15.02 -2.81 0.00
N SER A 26 14.86 -1.78 0.84
CA SER A 26 15.77 -1.54 1.96
C SER A 26 15.81 -2.72 2.94
N ILE A 27 14.65 -3.29 3.29
CA ILE A 27 14.55 -4.44 4.19
C ILE A 27 15.21 -5.68 3.56
N LYS A 28 14.98 -5.92 2.27
CA LYS A 28 15.58 -7.04 1.52
C LYS A 28 17.09 -6.91 1.35
N GLU A 29 17.60 -5.71 1.07
CA GLU A 29 19.05 -5.45 0.97
C GLU A 29 19.75 -5.70 2.32
N GLN A 30 19.12 -5.32 3.44
CA GLN A 30 19.64 -5.58 4.78
C GLN A 30 19.47 -7.04 5.22
N ASN A 31 18.47 -7.74 4.68
CA ASN A 31 18.10 -9.10 5.09
C ASN A 31 17.72 -9.97 3.88
N PRO A 32 18.68 -10.44 3.07
CA PRO A 32 18.39 -11.16 1.83
C PRO A 32 17.54 -12.42 2.03
N GLU A 33 17.81 -13.14 3.12
CA GLU A 33 17.18 -14.41 3.49
C GLU A 33 15.75 -14.27 4.06
N LYS A 34 15.29 -13.05 4.38
CA LYS A 34 13.92 -12.87 4.90
C LYS A 34 12.89 -13.31 3.86
N SER A 35 11.86 -14.02 4.30
CA SER A 35 10.76 -14.38 3.41
C SER A 35 10.03 -13.12 2.94
N VAL A 36 9.32 -13.20 1.80
CA VAL A 36 8.52 -12.07 1.29
C VAL A 36 7.46 -11.63 2.31
N ARG A 37 6.94 -12.56 3.13
CA ARG A 37 5.99 -12.26 4.19
C ARG A 37 6.64 -11.47 5.32
N ASP A 38 7.80 -11.91 5.80
CA ASP A 38 8.53 -11.19 6.86
C ASP A 38 8.97 -9.79 6.43
N VAL A 39 9.29 -9.61 5.14
CA VAL A 39 9.58 -8.29 4.57
C VAL A 39 8.36 -7.38 4.62
N ALA A 40 7.20 -7.90 4.22
CA ALA A 40 5.94 -7.16 4.26
C ALA A 40 5.57 -6.76 5.69
N GLU A 41 5.66 -7.70 6.63
CA GLU A 41 5.32 -7.46 8.03
C GLU A 41 6.27 -6.44 8.68
N ALA A 42 7.58 -6.60 8.47
CA ALA A 42 8.56 -5.62 8.94
C ALA A 42 8.34 -4.22 8.37
N TYR A 43 7.87 -4.12 7.11
CA TYR A 43 7.52 -2.82 6.53
C TYR A 43 6.27 -2.20 7.18
N ILE A 44 5.24 -3.01 7.45
CA ILE A 44 4.02 -2.56 8.12
C ILE A 44 4.36 -2.02 9.51
N ASP A 45 5.11 -2.79 10.30
CA ASP A 45 5.56 -2.38 11.63
C ASP A 45 6.35 -1.07 11.58
N PHE A 46 7.32 -0.98 10.66
CA PHE A 46 8.12 0.23 10.48
C PHE A 46 7.26 1.45 10.13
N ARG A 47 6.36 1.32 9.14
CA ARG A 47 5.51 2.42 8.66
C ARG A 47 4.63 2.97 9.79
N TYR A 48 3.92 2.10 10.49
CA TYR A 48 2.92 2.53 11.47
C TYR A 48 3.49 2.80 12.86
N SER A 49 4.67 2.26 13.19
CA SER A 49 5.43 2.72 14.37
C SER A 49 5.87 4.18 14.22
N LEU A 50 6.22 4.60 12.99
CA LEU A 50 6.58 5.99 12.71
C LEU A 50 5.39 6.95 12.74
N THR A 51 4.20 6.51 12.32
CA THR A 51 2.99 7.36 12.35
C THR A 51 2.27 7.33 13.70
N GLY A 52 2.57 6.35 14.55
CA GLY A 52 1.88 6.18 15.85
C GLY A 52 0.47 5.62 15.71
N GLU A 53 0.21 4.83 14.66
CA GLU A 53 -1.12 4.30 14.32
C GLU A 53 -1.17 2.77 14.39
N PRO A 54 -1.00 2.16 15.59
CA PRO A 54 -0.94 0.71 15.74
C PRO A 54 -2.23 0.01 15.29
N GLN A 55 -3.38 0.67 15.39
CA GLN A 55 -4.65 0.09 14.91
C GLN A 55 -4.67 -0.06 13.39
N LEU A 56 -4.01 0.83 12.63
CA LEU A 56 -3.89 0.66 11.18
C LEU A 56 -2.98 -0.51 10.84
N ALA A 57 -1.89 -0.70 11.59
CA ALA A 57 -1.02 -1.86 11.42
C ALA A 57 -1.83 -3.16 11.57
N GLU A 58 -2.61 -3.29 12.64
CA GLU A 58 -3.48 -4.45 12.89
C GLU A 58 -4.48 -4.69 11.75
N GLU A 59 -5.13 -3.63 11.26
CA GLU A 59 -6.08 -3.72 10.13
C GLU A 59 -5.38 -4.16 8.84
N VAL A 60 -4.17 -3.68 8.56
CA VAL A 60 -3.37 -4.11 7.41
C VAL A 60 -2.94 -5.57 7.56
N PHE A 61 -2.46 -5.99 8.75
CA PHE A 61 -2.09 -7.37 9.01
C PHE A 61 -3.26 -8.33 8.80
N ALA A 62 -4.45 -7.98 9.30
CA ALA A 62 -5.66 -8.78 9.14
C ALA A 62 -6.13 -8.86 7.68
N ALA A 63 -5.87 -7.82 6.88
CA ALA A 63 -6.26 -7.75 5.48
C ALA A 63 -5.21 -8.33 4.50
N LEU A 64 -3.98 -8.60 4.96
CA LEU A 64 -2.87 -9.03 4.11
C LEU A 64 -2.96 -10.54 3.81
N PRO A 65 -3.08 -10.96 2.54
CA PRO A 65 -3.17 -12.36 2.18
C PRO A 65 -1.85 -13.11 2.41
N TYR A 66 -1.91 -14.44 2.44
CA TYR A 66 -0.73 -15.30 2.68
C TYR A 66 0.33 -15.16 1.57
N ASN A 67 -0.10 -15.13 0.31
CA ASN A 67 0.76 -14.85 -0.84
C ASN A 67 0.93 -13.34 -1.01
N VAL A 68 1.97 -12.77 -0.39
CA VAL A 68 2.26 -11.34 -0.48
C VAL A 68 3.37 -11.04 -1.48
N ASN A 69 3.19 -9.93 -2.18
CA ASN A 69 4.19 -9.26 -3.01
C ASN A 69 4.06 -7.74 -2.83
N PRO A 70 4.99 -6.94 -3.37
CA PRO A 70 4.98 -5.49 -3.21
C PRO A 70 3.69 -4.83 -3.68
N LEU A 71 3.07 -5.32 -4.76
CA LEU A 71 1.81 -4.77 -5.25
C LEU A 71 0.65 -5.07 -4.30
N ILE A 72 0.53 -6.30 -3.83
CA ILE A 72 -0.48 -6.73 -2.86
C ILE A 72 -0.36 -5.93 -1.57
N LEU A 73 0.86 -5.74 -1.07
CA LEU A 73 1.12 -4.93 0.11
C LEU A 73 0.69 -3.47 -0.11
N SER A 74 1.12 -2.86 -1.22
CA SER A 74 0.75 -1.47 -1.57
C SER A 74 -0.76 -1.28 -1.67
N TRP A 75 -1.44 -2.22 -2.32
CA TRP A 75 -2.89 -2.20 -2.47
C TRP A 75 -3.61 -2.40 -1.14
N THR A 76 -3.10 -3.28 -0.28
CA THR A 76 -3.71 -3.58 1.03
C THR A 76 -3.65 -2.36 1.94
N ILE A 77 -2.47 -1.75 2.04
CA ILE A 77 -2.25 -0.50 2.79
C ILE A 77 -3.17 0.59 2.26
N PHE A 78 -3.18 0.81 0.95
CA PHE A 78 -3.98 1.86 0.34
C PHE A 78 -5.47 1.70 0.65
N LYS A 79 -6.01 0.48 0.52
CA LYS A 79 -7.42 0.21 0.87
C LYS A 79 -7.72 0.48 2.34
N VAL A 80 -6.86 0.04 3.25
CA VAL A 80 -7.09 0.20 4.70
C VAL A 80 -7.07 1.68 5.08
N GLU A 81 -6.08 2.43 4.60
CA GLU A 81 -5.96 3.86 4.88
C GLU A 81 -7.15 4.66 4.31
N ASN A 82 -7.63 4.31 3.12
CA ASN A 82 -8.78 4.98 2.49
C ASN A 82 -10.14 4.46 2.97
N LYS A 83 -10.20 3.37 3.74
CA LYS A 83 -11.44 2.90 4.38
C LYS A 83 -11.83 3.78 5.57
N ARG A 84 -10.87 4.46 6.19
CA ARG A 84 -11.05 5.29 7.40
C ARG A 84 -11.21 6.78 7.13
N ASP A 85 -10.67 7.31 6.03
CA ASP A 85 -10.52 8.76 5.81
C ASP A 85 -11.79 9.50 5.33
N SER A 86 -12.97 8.87 5.44
CA SER A 86 -14.22 9.55 5.13
C SER A 86 -15.20 9.49 6.28
N ARG A 87 -15.89 10.62 6.41
CA ARG A 87 -16.93 10.98 7.36
C ARG A 87 -18.18 10.07 7.28
N GLY A 88 -18.03 8.75 7.15
CA GLY A 88 -19.11 7.76 7.20
C GLY A 88 -19.76 7.40 5.87
N ASP A 89 -19.31 7.92 4.73
CA ASP A 89 -19.97 7.68 3.45
C ASP A 89 -19.43 6.44 2.72
N ARG A 90 -20.33 5.47 2.51
CA ARG A 90 -20.08 4.17 1.86
C ARG A 90 -19.65 4.27 0.38
N ASP A 91 -19.71 5.45 -0.22
CA ASP A 91 -19.44 5.68 -1.65
C ASP A 91 -17.94 5.60 -2.00
N GLU A 92 -17.05 5.67 -1.02
CA GLU A 92 -15.61 5.75 -1.31
C GLU A 92 -14.97 4.42 -1.68
N ILE A 93 -15.44 3.32 -1.10
CA ILE A 93 -14.99 1.97 -1.46
C ILE A 93 -15.41 1.67 -2.91
N ALA A 94 -16.57 2.14 -3.35
CA ALA A 94 -17.03 1.96 -4.73
C ALA A 94 -16.05 2.57 -5.73
N ILE A 95 -15.56 3.80 -5.47
CA ILE A 95 -14.59 4.46 -6.34
C ILE A 95 -13.24 3.74 -6.37
N VAL A 96 -12.80 3.21 -5.22
CA VAL A 96 -11.56 2.41 -5.13
C VAL A 96 -11.67 1.15 -5.98
N VAL A 97 -12.83 0.49 -5.96
CA VAL A 97 -13.10 -0.70 -6.76
C VAL A 97 -13.20 -0.35 -8.24
N ASP A 98 -13.94 0.71 -8.59
CA ASP A 98 -14.15 1.15 -9.98
C ASP A 98 -12.83 1.49 -10.70
N HIS A 99 -11.84 1.98 -9.97
CA HIS A 99 -10.53 2.37 -10.51
C HIS A 99 -9.40 1.39 -10.16
N MET A 100 -9.73 0.23 -9.57
CA MET A 100 -8.75 -0.72 -9.05
C MET A 100 -7.68 -1.07 -10.08
N PHE A 101 -8.08 -1.42 -11.30
CA PHE A 101 -7.12 -1.79 -12.34
C PHE A 101 -6.19 -0.64 -12.71
N GLN A 102 -6.72 0.56 -12.91
CA GLN A 102 -5.91 1.73 -13.24
C GLN A 102 -4.92 2.05 -12.12
N TRP A 103 -5.36 2.00 -10.87
CA TRP A 103 -4.52 2.31 -9.73
C TRP A 103 -3.47 1.24 -9.48
N GLN A 104 -3.80 -0.04 -9.62
CA GLN A 104 -2.81 -1.11 -9.56
C GLN A 104 -1.78 -0.98 -10.68
N GLN A 105 -2.15 -0.52 -11.88
CA GLN A 105 -1.17 -0.22 -12.93
C GLN A 105 -0.23 0.92 -12.55
N ILE A 106 -0.74 2.02 -11.99
CA ILE A 106 0.09 3.11 -11.46
C ILE A 106 1.04 2.57 -10.38
N MET A 107 0.54 1.75 -9.45
CA MET A 107 1.36 1.15 -8.40
C MET A 107 2.46 0.25 -8.98
N ARG A 108 2.14 -0.59 -9.97
CA ARG A 108 3.11 -1.45 -10.67
C ARG A 108 4.22 -0.63 -11.30
N GLU A 109 3.87 0.42 -12.02
CA GLU A 109 4.84 1.32 -12.64
C GLU A 109 5.75 1.98 -11.60
N GLU A 110 5.18 2.47 -10.50
CA GLU A 110 5.96 3.08 -9.41
C GLU A 110 6.89 2.06 -8.75
N ILE A 111 6.45 0.82 -8.51
CA ILE A 111 7.29 -0.24 -7.93
C ILE A 111 8.45 -0.59 -8.87
N LYS A 112 8.17 -0.77 -10.17
CA LYS A 112 9.17 -1.13 -11.19
C LYS A 112 10.30 -0.10 -11.30
N LYS A 113 10.01 1.20 -11.08
CA LYS A 113 11.03 2.26 -11.07
C LYS A 113 12.14 2.04 -10.03
N PHE A 114 11.92 1.20 -9.02
CA PHE A 114 12.91 0.86 -7.99
C PHE A 114 13.66 -0.46 -8.24
N GLY A 115 13.42 -1.11 -9.38
CA GLY A 115 14.05 -2.39 -9.75
C GLY A 115 13.49 -3.59 -8.98
N ILE A 116 12.22 -3.50 -8.55
CA ILE A 116 11.53 -4.55 -7.79
C ILE A 116 10.43 -5.13 -8.69
N GLU A 117 10.28 -6.46 -8.68
CA GLU A 117 9.15 -7.10 -9.33
C GLU A 117 7.87 -6.83 -8.53
N PRO A 118 6.81 -6.26 -9.12
CA PRO A 118 5.58 -5.98 -8.38
C PRO A 118 4.85 -7.23 -7.90
N GLU A 119 5.01 -8.36 -8.60
CA GLU A 119 4.36 -9.65 -8.32
C GLU A 119 5.21 -10.67 -7.57
#